data_AF-A0A2L2Z649-F1
#
_entry.id   AF-A0A2L2Z649-F1
#
_cell.length_a   1.000
_cell.length_b   1.000
_cell.length_c   1.000
_cell.angle_alpha   90.00
_cell.angle_beta   90.00
_cell.angle_gamma   90.00
#
_symmetry.space_group_name_H-M   'P 1'
#
loop_
_entity.id
_entity.type
_entity.pdbx_description
1 polymer ?
#
loop_
_entity_poly.entity_id
_entity_poly.type
_entity_poly.pdbx_seq_one_letter_code
_entity_poly.pdbx_strand_id
1 'polypeptide(L)' 'RAEISIIIDVIVGGTFGKDMTLEIYQYSLVIPPTPLSQSEIEEWIKQLKGASLSSDAFFPYRDNIDRAQHIGVA' A
#
# COMPACT_ATOMS: atom_id res chain seq x y z
N ARG A 1 -14.78 12.92 -6.55
CA ARG A 1 -13.84 11.97 -7.22
C ARG A 1 -12.44 12.02 -6.57
N ALA A 2 -11.83 13.20 -6.36
CA ALA A 2 -10.53 13.31 -5.69
C ALA A 2 -10.56 12.91 -4.21
N GLU A 3 -11.58 13.33 -3.46
CA GLU A 3 -11.71 13.05 -2.01
C GLU A 3 -11.75 11.55 -1.69
N ILE A 4 -12.50 10.77 -2.47
CA ILE A 4 -12.58 9.30 -2.32
C ILE A 4 -11.21 8.65 -2.55
N SER A 5 -10.41 9.15 -3.51
CA SER A 5 -9.06 8.66 -3.75
C SER A 5 -8.18 8.87 -2.52
N ILE A 6 -8.19 10.09 -1.97
CA ILE A 6 -7.40 10.45 -0.78
C ILE A 6 -7.78 9.55 0.40
N ILE A 7 -9.08 9.28 0.60
CA ILE A 7 -9.55 8.41 1.67
C ILE A 7 -9.01 6.98 1.49
N ILE A 8 -9.02 6.45 0.27
CA ILE A 8 -8.49 5.11 -0.03
C ILE A 8 -6.98 5.07 0.22
N ASP A 9 -6.25 6.11 -0.20
CA ASP A 9 -4.80 6.20 0.00
C ASP A 9 -4.45 6.22 1.49
N VAL A 10 -5.23 6.94 2.31
CA VAL A 10 -5.08 6.94 3.78
C VAL A 10 -5.35 5.56 4.38
N ILE A 11 -6.39 4.86 3.92
CA ILE A 11 -6.74 3.52 4.42
C ILE A 11 -5.64 2.50 4.10
N VAL A 12 -5.18 2.47 2.85
CA VAL A 12 -4.16 1.51 2.39
C VAL A 12 -2.78 1.85 2.93
N GLY A 13 -2.44 3.14 3.02
CA GLY A 13 -1.18 3.62 3.56
C GLY A 13 -1.09 3.61 5.08
N GLY A 14 -2.20 3.45 5.79
CA GLY A 14 -2.26 3.54 7.24
C GLY A 14 -1.85 4.91 7.80
N THR A 15 -1.97 5.98 7.00
CA THR A 15 -1.49 7.33 7.31
C THR A 15 -2.55 8.21 8.01
N PHE A 16 -3.42 7.59 8.80
CA PHE A 16 -4.46 8.29 9.57
C PHE A 16 -3.87 9.41 10.43
N GLY A 17 -4.43 10.62 10.31
CA GLY A 17 -3.96 11.79 11.06
C GLY A 17 -2.74 12.51 10.47
N LYS A 18 -2.14 12.00 9.38
CA LYS A 18 -1.03 12.67 8.67
C LYS A 18 -1.52 13.39 7.42
N ASP A 19 -2.08 12.66 6.48
CA ASP A 19 -2.55 13.21 5.19
C ASP A 19 -3.97 13.80 5.29
N MET A 20 -4.72 13.34 6.29
CA MET A 20 -6.06 13.78 6.64
C MET A 20 -6.23 13.63 8.16
N THR A 21 -6.88 14.59 8.83
CA THR A 21 -7.15 14.46 10.26
C THR A 21 -8.09 13.29 10.53
N LEU A 22 -7.96 12.65 11.70
CA LEU A 22 -8.80 11.50 12.07
C LEU A 22 -10.29 11.87 12.07
N GLU A 23 -10.61 13.10 12.47
CA GLU A 23 -11.97 13.65 12.46
C GLU A 23 -12.52 13.71 11.03
N ILE A 24 -11.79 14.31 10.09
CA ILE A 24 -12.24 14.42 8.70
C ILE A 24 -12.44 13.01 8.12
N TYR A 25 -11.52 12.08 8.37
CA TYR A 25 -11.66 10.69 7.93
C TYR A 25 -12.92 10.02 8.46
N GLN A 26 -13.20 10.14 9.76
CA GLN A 26 -14.37 9.55 10.40
C GLN A 26 -15.69 10.10 9.83
N TYR A 27 -15.74 11.39 9.49
CA TYR A 27 -16.93 12.00 8.89
C TYR A 27 -17.03 11.81 7.36
N SER A 28 -15.97 11.30 6.72
CA SER A 28 -15.94 11.08 5.27
C SER A 28 -16.65 9.80 4.83
N LEU A 29 -16.91 8.86 5.75
CA LEU A 29 -17.49 7.56 5.46
C LEU A 29 -18.72 7.30 6.33
N VAL A 30 -19.79 6.76 5.72
CA VAL A 30 -20.99 6.35 6.47
C VAL A 30 -20.66 5.18 7.42
N ILE A 31 -19.79 4.27 6.98
CA ILE A 31 -19.28 3.14 7.75
C ILE A 31 -17.78 3.03 7.48
N PRO A 32 -16.91 3.52 8.37
CA PRO A 32 -15.47 3.39 8.19
C PRO A 32 -15.05 1.91 8.34
N PRO A 33 -14.19 1.37 7.45
CA PRO A 33 -13.68 0.02 7.58
C PRO A 33 -12.72 -0.08 8.77
N THR A 34 -12.58 -1.30 9.29
CA THR A 34 -11.51 -1.63 10.24
C THR A 34 -10.16 -1.43 9.55
N PRO A 35 -9.17 -0.78 10.19
CA PRO A 35 -7.83 -0.69 9.65
C PRO A 35 -7.25 -2.07 9.36
N LEU A 36 -6.58 -2.20 8.22
CA LEU A 36 -5.89 -3.43 7.85
C LEU A 36 -4.76 -3.69 8.86
N SER A 37 -4.71 -4.91 9.39
CA SER A 37 -3.59 -5.38 10.18
C SER A 37 -2.38 -5.64 9.29
N GLN A 38 -1.19 -5.60 9.89
CA GLN A 38 0.06 -5.89 9.19
C GLN A 38 0.04 -7.29 8.54
N SER A 39 -0.57 -8.29 9.20
CA SER A 39 -0.70 -9.65 8.66
C SER A 39 -1.60 -9.69 7.43
N GLU A 40 -2.75 -9.01 7.46
CA GLU A 40 -3.67 -8.95 6.31
C GLU A 40 -3.00 -8.29 5.11
N ILE A 41 -2.23 -7.22 5.33
CA ILE A 41 -1.46 -6.54 4.28
C ILE A 41 -0.42 -7.50 3.68
N GLU A 42 0.36 -8.18 4.52
CA GLU A 42 1.40 -9.11 4.06
C GLU A 42 0.82 -10.32 3.31
N GLU A 43 -0.27 -10.90 3.82
CA GLU A 43 -0.99 -11.99 3.18
C GLU A 43 -1.56 -11.59 1.83
N TRP A 44 -2.10 -10.38 1.72
CA TRP A 44 -2.60 -9.84 0.46
C TRP A 44 -1.48 -9.62 -0.55
N ILE A 45 -0.38 -8.97 -0.15
CA ILE A 45 0.78 -8.70 -1.03
C ILE A 45 1.35 -10.00 -1.60
N LYS A 46 1.40 -11.08 -0.80
CA LYS A 46 1.90 -12.41 -1.25
C LYS A 46 1.11 -12.99 -2.42
N GLN A 47 -0.13 -12.57 -2.64
CA GLN A 47 -0.96 -13.05 -3.75
C GLN A 47 -0.57 -12.42 -5.11
N LEU A 48 0.14 -11.29 -5.12
CA LEU A 48 0.61 -10.66 -6.35
C LEU A 48 1.66 -11.55 -7.04
N LYS A 49 1.49 -11.79 -8.35
CA LYS A 49 2.36 -12.59 -9.21
C LYS A 49 2.43 -12.00 -10.62
N GLY A 50 3.55 -12.23 -11.31
CA GLY A 50 3.73 -11.84 -12.71
C GLY A 50 4.00 -10.35 -12.90
N ALA A 51 4.50 -9.66 -11.89
CA ALA A 51 4.94 -8.28 -12.03
C ALA A 51 6.28 -8.22 -12.79
N SER A 52 6.50 -7.14 -13.54
CA SER A 52 7.79 -6.87 -14.18
C SER A 52 8.48 -5.69 -13.51
N LEU A 53 9.80 -5.75 -13.41
CA LEU A 53 10.64 -4.68 -12.86
C LEU A 53 11.58 -4.15 -13.94
N SER A 54 11.68 -2.82 -14.03
CA SER A 54 12.67 -2.14 -14.86
C SER A 54 13.44 -1.15 -13.97
N SER A 55 14.74 -1.04 -14.20
CA SER A 55 15.64 -0.13 -13.49
C SER A 55 16.38 0.73 -14.51
N ASP A 56 16.48 2.03 -14.24
CA ASP A 56 17.21 3.00 -15.06
C ASP A 56 18.74 2.87 -14.95
N ALA A 57 19.22 2.21 -13.88
CA ALA A 57 20.63 1.87 -13.65
C ALA A 57 20.81 0.40 -13.20
N PHE A 58 22.06 -0.05 -13.09
CA PHE A 58 22.37 -1.40 -12.62
C PHE A 58 22.07 -1.57 -11.12
N PHE A 59 21.69 -2.78 -10.69
CA PHE A 59 21.58 -3.12 -9.27
C PHE A 59 22.98 -3.39 -8.66
N PRO A 60 23.43 -2.64 -7.64
CA PRO A 60 24.74 -2.88 -7.03
C PRO A 60 24.81 -4.21 -6.27
N TYR A 61 23.68 -4.64 -5.69
CA TYR A 61 23.56 -5.85 -4.89
C TYR A 61 22.23 -6.57 -5.17
N ARG A 62 22.14 -7.83 -4.71
CA ARG A 62 20.97 -8.71 -4.90
C ARG A 62 19.75 -8.32 -4.07
N ASP A 63 19.91 -7.47 -3.07
CA ASP A 63 18.86 -7.02 -2.15
C ASP A 63 17.64 -6.44 -2.88
N ASN A 64 17.88 -5.71 -3.97
CA ASN A 64 16.82 -5.19 -4.84
C ASN A 64 16.01 -6.31 -5.50
N ILE A 65 16.67 -7.39 -5.93
CA ILE A 65 16.02 -8.57 -6.52
C ILE A 65 15.25 -9.35 -5.46
N ASP A 66 15.85 -9.56 -4.28
CA ASP A 66 15.20 -10.24 -3.16
C ASP A 66 13.93 -9.48 -2.74
N ARG A 67 14.01 -8.14 -2.67
CA ARG A 67 12.87 -7.26 -2.37
C ARG A 67 11.80 -7.28 -3.47
N ALA A 68 12.19 -7.39 -4.74
CA ALA A 68 11.28 -7.46 -5.87
C ALA A 68 10.50 -8.78 -5.89
N GLN A 69 11.14 -9.90 -5.55
CA GLN A 69 10.45 -11.19 -5.43
C GLN A 69 9.33 -11.16 -4.38
N HIS A 70 9.51 -10.43 -3.28
CA HIS A 70 8.46 -10.27 -2.26
C HIS A 70 7.20 -9.54 -2.77
N ILE A 71 7.27 -8.84 -3.90
CA ILE A 71 6.13 -8.14 -4.52
C ILE A 71 5.72 -8.77 -5.86
N GLY A 72 6.00 -10.06 -6.05
CA GLY A 72 5.47 -10.82 -7.17
C GLY A 72 6.17 -10.61 -8.51
N VAL A 73 7.37 -10.02 -8.50
CA VAL A 73 8.20 -9.90 -9.71
C VAL A 73 8.67 -11.28 -10.15
N ALA A 74 8.46 -11.61 -11.43
CA ALA A 74 8.80 -12.89 -12.03
C ALA A 74 9.25 -12.74 -13.49
#